data_AF-A0A0E0EAV7-F1
#
_entry.id   AF-A0A0E0EAV7-F1
#
_cell.length_a   1.000
_cell.length_b   1.000
_cell.length_c   1.000
_cell.angle_alpha   90.00
_cell.angle_beta   90.00
_cell.angle_gamma   90.00
#
_symmetry.space_group_name_H-M   'P 1'
#
loop_
_entity.id
_entity.type
_entity.pdbx_description
1 polymer ?
#
loop_
_entity_poly.entity_id
_entity_poly.type
_entity_poly.pdbx_seq_one_letter_code
_entity_poly.pdbx_strand_id
1 'polypeptide(L)'
;MLLAAAAAAAAARAPSRRLPRYRPGGCGGGAPPRIWAAELGAPTTLPLLRRRFLGCSCSPSPSPSPGGDEDGARQLFDEFTMLSPNIPWEVEDIWRTFAAFGGLGVVAELLHCPSLDPLTTVSSTVVLQLTELTLALALLQYSTKKDHKLWAFFQGRLYPQQSWVKETVLGLIFLMTVVSLTTVVADRLIGLEDTYDPMLREILSDSPTSRLLCIFLYCVIAPLSEETIYRGFLLTALSSSMKWKDAVIVSSLMFSIAHFSINSSFQLFVIGCITGLAYSRTGTLAASLTIHSLYNAAIFLNIESTGVINDCF
;
A
#
# COMPACT_ATOMS: atom_id res chain seq x y z
N MET A 1 15.58 19.51 0.22
CA MET A 1 16.15 19.75 1.57
C MET A 1 15.09 20.43 2.44
N LEU A 2 15.02 20.10 3.74
CA LEU A 2 14.31 20.78 4.85
C LEU A 2 12.93 20.33 5.39
N LEU A 3 12.33 19.18 5.01
CA LEU A 3 11.07 18.73 5.66
C LEU A 3 11.04 17.33 6.30
N ALA A 4 12.00 16.44 6.00
CA ALA A 4 11.98 15.07 6.55
C ALA A 4 12.56 14.93 7.97
N ALA A 5 13.34 15.90 8.46
CA ALA A 5 13.98 15.83 9.79
C ALA A 5 13.02 16.13 10.96
N ALA A 6 11.86 16.72 10.71
CA ALA A 6 10.93 17.15 11.78
C ALA A 6 10.04 16.01 12.29
N ALA A 7 9.70 15.01 11.46
CA ALA A 7 8.79 13.93 11.84
C ALA A 7 9.48 12.87 12.75
N ALA A 8 10.78 12.67 12.60
CA ALA A 8 11.55 11.71 13.40
C ALA A 8 11.88 12.23 14.82
N ALA A 9 11.89 13.55 15.05
CA ALA A 9 12.28 14.15 16.32
C ALA A 9 11.14 14.22 17.36
N ALA A 10 9.87 14.11 16.94
CA ALA A 10 8.71 14.23 17.83
C ALA A 10 8.37 12.92 18.59
N ALA A 11 8.83 11.76 18.11
CA ALA A 11 8.54 10.46 18.72
C ALA A 11 9.50 10.06 19.87
N ALA A 12 10.60 10.81 20.08
CA ALA A 12 11.66 10.47 21.03
C ALA A 12 11.51 11.10 22.44
N ARG A 13 10.42 11.82 22.73
CA ARG A 13 10.20 12.48 24.02
C ARG A 13 8.86 12.08 24.65
N ALA A 14 8.78 10.83 25.11
CA ALA A 14 7.80 10.43 26.12
C ALA A 14 8.54 9.86 27.35
N PRO A 15 8.24 10.34 28.58
CA PRO A 15 8.93 9.90 29.78
C PRO A 15 8.52 8.47 30.16
N SER A 16 9.52 7.65 30.51
CA SER A 16 9.35 6.27 30.95
C SER A 16 8.52 6.17 32.23
N ARG A 17 7.28 5.69 32.13
CA ARG A 17 6.48 5.29 33.30
C ARG A 17 6.95 3.93 33.78
N ARG A 18 7.44 3.88 35.02
CA ARG A 18 7.81 2.66 35.75
C ARG A 18 6.58 1.77 35.97
N LEU A 19 6.67 0.50 35.59
CA LEU A 19 5.67 -0.53 35.89
C LEU A 19 5.64 -0.85 37.41
N PRO A 20 4.46 -1.18 38.00
CA PRO A 20 4.39 -1.64 39.38
C PRO A 20 4.91 -3.07 39.53
N ARG A 21 5.69 -3.31 40.58
CA ARG A 21 6.16 -4.64 41.02
C ARG A 21 4.98 -5.50 41.49
N TYR A 22 4.81 -6.67 40.87
CA TYR A 22 3.95 -7.75 41.36
C TYR A 22 4.66 -8.49 42.51
N ARG A 23 4.00 -8.61 43.67
CA ARG A 23 4.44 -9.45 44.82
C ARG A 23 3.71 -10.79 44.75
N PRO A 24 4.40 -11.95 44.82
CA PRO A 24 3.75 -13.22 45.06
C PRO A 24 3.57 -13.44 46.57
N GLY A 25 2.33 -13.66 47.01
CA GLY A 25 2.02 -14.19 48.33
C GLY A 25 2.11 -15.72 48.30
N GLY A 26 2.78 -16.30 49.29
CA GLY A 26 2.96 -17.74 49.44
C GLY A 26 2.00 -18.41 50.42
N CYS A 27 2.10 -19.75 50.39
CA CYS A 27 1.82 -20.78 51.40
C CYS A 27 0.52 -21.58 51.32
N GLY A 28 0.68 -22.90 51.19
CA GLY A 28 -0.32 -23.94 51.44
C GLY A 28 0.07 -25.25 50.76
N GLY A 29 0.63 -26.21 51.51
CA GLY A 29 1.30 -27.41 50.97
C GLY A 29 0.39 -28.62 50.65
N GLY A 30 1.02 -29.66 50.10
CA GLY A 30 0.46 -31.02 50.02
C GLY A 30 0.63 -31.70 48.66
N ALA A 31 1.44 -32.74 48.59
CA ALA A 31 1.54 -33.70 47.48
C ALA A 31 1.59 -35.14 48.05
N PRO A 32 1.58 -36.21 47.25
CA PRO A 32 0.50 -36.81 46.44
C PRO A 32 0.36 -38.32 46.84
N PRO A 33 0.14 -39.35 45.98
CA PRO A 33 -0.55 -39.50 44.68
C PRO A 33 -1.58 -40.68 44.65
N ARG A 34 -2.42 -40.81 43.62
CA ARG A 34 -2.95 -42.13 43.16
C ARG A 34 -3.23 -42.16 41.64
N ILE A 35 -2.95 -43.33 41.07
CA ILE A 35 -2.96 -43.76 39.66
C ILE A 35 -4.25 -44.58 39.39
N TRP A 36 -4.91 -44.37 38.24
CA TRP A 36 -5.52 -45.36 37.29
C TRP A 36 -6.43 -44.60 36.29
N ALA A 37 -6.18 -44.66 34.98
CA ALA A 37 -6.54 -45.71 34.00
C ALA A 37 -7.99 -45.59 33.46
N ALA A 38 -8.05 -45.33 32.15
CA ALA A 38 -9.03 -45.66 31.10
C ALA A 38 -10.52 -45.91 31.44
N GLU A 39 -11.42 -45.32 30.64
CA GLU A 39 -12.29 -46.12 29.76
C GLU A 39 -12.96 -45.28 28.65
N LEU A 40 -13.05 -45.91 27.47
CA LEU A 40 -13.76 -45.49 26.27
C LEU A 40 -15.22 -45.96 26.36
N GLY A 41 -16.17 -45.13 25.92
CA GLY A 41 -17.57 -45.52 25.75
C GLY A 41 -18.22 -44.75 24.60
N ALA A 42 -18.40 -45.43 23.47
CA ALA A 42 -19.11 -44.93 22.28
C ALA A 42 -20.64 -44.90 22.49
N PRO A 43 -21.39 -43.99 21.84
CA PRO A 43 -22.84 -44.08 21.78
C PRO A 43 -23.37 -44.75 20.49
N THR A 44 -24.19 -45.75 20.75
CA THR A 44 -25.38 -46.28 20.06
C THR A 44 -26.03 -45.44 18.94
N THR A 45 -26.05 -46.04 17.74
CA THR A 45 -27.18 -46.34 16.83
C THR A 45 -28.40 -45.40 16.63
N LEU A 46 -28.68 -45.18 15.32
CA LEU A 46 -29.99 -45.19 14.61
C LEU A 46 -30.89 -43.91 14.68
N PRO A 47 -31.84 -43.67 13.75
CA PRO A 47 -31.61 -43.10 12.40
C PRO A 47 -32.68 -42.05 11.96
N LEU A 48 -32.66 -41.68 10.67
CA LEU A 48 -33.79 -41.22 9.84
C LEU A 48 -34.40 -39.80 10.05
N LEU A 49 -34.16 -38.97 9.03
CA LEU A 49 -35.15 -38.25 8.21
C LEU A 49 -36.31 -37.50 8.92
N ARG A 50 -36.27 -36.16 8.89
CA ARG A 50 -37.47 -35.37 8.55
C ARG A 50 -37.13 -34.04 7.85
N ARG A 51 -37.69 -33.89 6.66
CA ARG A 51 -37.69 -32.70 5.82
C ARG A 51 -38.61 -31.60 6.37
N ARG A 52 -38.22 -30.35 6.04
CA ARG A 52 -39.01 -29.12 5.84
C ARG A 52 -39.69 -28.53 7.07
N PHE A 53 -39.49 -27.23 7.30
CA PHE A 53 -40.49 -26.19 7.04
C PHE A 53 -39.80 -24.81 7.00
N LEU A 54 -40.07 -24.05 5.93
CA LEU A 54 -39.82 -22.61 5.86
C LEU A 54 -40.79 -21.92 6.82
N GLY A 55 -40.24 -21.20 7.81
CA GLY A 55 -40.97 -20.25 8.64
C GLY A 55 -40.26 -18.91 8.60
N CYS A 56 -40.89 -17.93 7.96
CA CYS A 56 -40.50 -16.52 8.10
C CYS A 56 -40.80 -16.07 9.54
N SER A 57 -39.76 -15.71 10.29
CA SER A 57 -39.91 -14.94 11.53
C SER A 57 -39.36 -13.54 11.30
N CYS A 58 -40.25 -12.55 11.31
CA CYS A 58 -39.89 -11.15 11.48
C CYS A 58 -39.42 -10.95 12.93
N SER A 59 -38.13 -10.66 13.13
CA SER A 59 -37.63 -10.20 14.43
C SER A 59 -37.93 -8.70 14.60
N PRO A 60 -38.29 -8.23 15.81
CA PRO A 60 -38.52 -6.81 16.06
C PRO A 60 -37.19 -6.04 16.07
N SER A 61 -37.19 -4.87 15.43
CA SER A 61 -36.12 -3.89 15.43
C SER A 61 -35.86 -3.33 16.84
N PRO A 62 -34.60 -3.22 17.31
CA PRO A 62 -34.30 -2.56 18.57
C PRO A 62 -34.45 -1.03 18.45
N SER A 63 -34.98 -0.42 19.49
CA SER A 63 -35.16 1.03 19.65
C SER A 63 -33.82 1.78 19.70
N PRO A 64 -33.75 3.03 19.19
CA PRO A 64 -32.49 3.76 19.11
C PRO A 64 -32.04 4.24 20.48
N SER A 65 -30.83 3.84 20.88
CA SER A 65 -30.05 4.44 21.97
C SER A 65 -29.48 5.80 21.53
N PRO A 66 -29.45 6.82 22.41
CA PRO A 66 -28.93 8.14 22.07
C PRO A 66 -27.39 8.10 22.04
N GLY A 67 -26.85 7.71 20.88
CA GLY A 67 -25.41 7.72 20.56
C GLY A 67 -25.12 7.36 19.09
N GLY A 68 -26.13 7.38 18.22
CA GLY A 68 -26.15 6.62 16.97
C GLY A 68 -25.54 7.27 15.72
N ASP A 69 -25.11 8.53 15.77
CA ASP A 69 -24.64 9.21 14.54
C ASP A 69 -23.20 8.85 14.19
N GLU A 70 -22.31 8.66 15.18
CA GLU A 70 -20.91 8.27 14.91
C GLU A 70 -20.77 6.79 14.55
N ASP A 71 -21.54 5.91 15.19
CA ASP A 71 -21.51 4.46 14.92
C ASP A 71 -22.24 4.10 13.63
N GLY A 72 -23.36 4.77 13.31
CA GLY A 72 -24.07 4.57 12.04
C GLY A 72 -23.29 5.08 10.84
N ALA A 73 -22.62 6.23 10.98
CA ALA A 73 -21.73 6.74 9.95
C ALA A 73 -20.52 5.81 9.76
N ARG A 74 -19.88 5.33 10.84
CA ARG A 74 -18.79 4.34 10.77
C ARG A 74 -19.21 3.05 10.09
N GLN A 75 -20.40 2.50 10.38
CA GLN A 75 -20.91 1.31 9.70
C GLN A 75 -21.13 1.51 8.19
N LEU A 76 -21.75 2.62 7.79
CA LEU A 76 -21.88 2.97 6.37
C LEU A 76 -20.52 3.24 5.71
N PHE A 77 -19.55 3.79 6.44
CA PHE A 77 -18.21 4.07 5.93
C PHE A 77 -17.35 2.81 5.76
N ASP A 78 -17.50 1.81 6.62
CA ASP A 78 -16.85 0.50 6.51
C ASP A 78 -17.46 -0.33 5.36
N GLU A 79 -18.75 -0.15 5.06
CA GLU A 79 -19.42 -0.83 3.94
C GLU A 79 -18.82 -0.47 2.56
N PHE A 80 -18.23 0.72 2.42
CA PHE A 80 -17.64 1.20 1.16
C PHE A 80 -16.21 0.73 0.90
N THR A 81 -15.51 0.17 1.90
CA THR A 81 -14.11 -0.23 1.78
C THR A 81 -13.95 -1.75 1.93
N MET A 82 -13.13 -2.34 1.07
CA MET A 82 -12.77 -3.76 1.14
C MET A 82 -11.58 -4.02 2.07
N LEU A 83 -11.04 -2.98 2.71
CA LEU A 83 -9.90 -3.10 3.62
C LEU A 83 -10.37 -3.68 4.96
N SER A 84 -9.84 -4.85 5.29
CA SER A 84 -10.09 -5.48 6.59
C SER A 84 -9.27 -4.78 7.69
N PRO A 85 -9.87 -4.52 8.87
CA PRO A 85 -9.14 -4.01 10.03
C PRO A 85 -8.15 -5.05 10.60
N ASN A 86 -8.30 -6.34 10.25
CA ASN A 86 -7.37 -7.39 10.65
C ASN A 86 -6.12 -7.37 9.76
N ILE A 87 -5.06 -6.73 10.25
CA ILE A 87 -3.77 -6.63 9.55
C ILE A 87 -2.69 -7.53 10.17
N PRO A 88 -1.73 -8.06 9.35
CA PRO A 88 -0.62 -8.89 9.83
C PRO A 88 0.39 -8.18 10.75
N TRP A 89 0.42 -6.85 10.74
CA TRP A 89 1.42 -6.04 11.44
C TRP A 89 0.89 -5.47 12.76
N GLU A 90 1.79 -5.17 13.68
CA GLU A 90 1.47 -4.42 14.91
C GLU A 90 1.41 -2.92 14.62
N VAL A 91 0.41 -2.23 15.17
CA VAL A 91 0.16 -0.80 14.89
C VAL A 91 1.35 0.07 15.33
N GLU A 92 2.00 -0.31 16.44
CA GLU A 92 3.14 0.42 17.01
C GLU A 92 4.39 0.40 16.10
N ASP A 93 4.53 -0.63 15.27
CA ASP A 93 5.71 -0.84 14.42
C ASP A 93 5.51 -0.38 12.97
N ILE A 94 4.30 0.09 12.59
CA ILE A 94 3.98 0.54 11.22
C ILE A 94 4.96 1.63 10.77
N TRP A 95 5.08 2.70 11.56
CA TRP A 95 5.92 3.84 11.20
C TRP A 95 7.42 3.51 11.22
N ARG A 96 7.85 2.61 12.10
CA ARG A 96 9.25 2.15 12.17
C ARG A 96 9.60 1.32 10.94
N THR A 97 8.71 0.41 10.57
CA THR A 97 8.84 -0.41 9.35
C THR A 97 8.82 0.48 8.11
N PHE A 98 7.90 1.45 8.03
CA PHE A 98 7.81 2.36 6.91
C PHE A 98 9.05 3.27 6.78
N ALA A 99 9.54 3.82 7.88
CA ALA A 99 10.74 4.66 7.89
C ALA A 99 12.00 3.91 7.42
N ALA A 100 12.08 2.60 7.69
CA ALA A 100 13.18 1.78 7.19
C ALA A 100 13.20 1.66 5.65
N PHE A 101 12.04 1.69 4.97
CA PHE A 101 12.00 1.74 3.51
C PHE A 101 12.51 3.08 2.97
N GLY A 102 12.05 4.20 3.54
CA GLY A 102 12.46 5.55 3.09
C GLY A 102 13.95 5.83 3.30
N GLY A 103 14.59 5.20 4.29
CA GLY A 103 16.03 5.33 4.53
C GLY A 103 16.91 4.69 3.45
N LEU A 104 16.44 3.63 2.78
CA LEU A 104 17.20 2.91 1.75
C LEU A 104 17.30 3.71 0.44
N GLY A 105 16.19 4.25 -0.05
CA GLY A 105 16.16 5.04 -1.28
C GLY A 105 16.95 6.36 -1.16
N VAL A 106 16.93 7.00 0.02
CA VAL A 106 17.73 8.21 0.28
C VAL A 106 19.23 7.93 0.24
N VAL A 107 19.68 6.76 0.70
CA VAL A 107 21.11 6.40 0.65
C VAL A 107 21.56 6.17 -0.79
N ALA A 108 20.72 5.55 -1.63
CA ALA A 108 20.99 5.42 -3.06
C ALA A 108 21.11 6.80 -3.74
N GLU A 109 20.20 7.72 -3.41
CA GLU A 109 20.19 9.09 -3.95
C GLU A 109 21.43 9.90 -3.53
N LEU A 110 21.91 9.72 -2.30
CA LEU A 110 23.10 10.39 -1.77
C LEU A 110 24.41 9.84 -2.33
N LEU A 111 24.40 8.61 -2.86
CA LEU A 111 25.55 7.94 -3.46
C LEU A 111 25.64 8.17 -4.98
N HIS A 112 24.78 9.02 -5.56
CA HIS A 112 24.77 9.33 -6.99
C HIS A 112 26.19 9.59 -7.52
N CYS A 113 26.68 8.63 -8.31
CA CYS A 113 27.96 8.72 -8.99
C CYS A 113 27.79 9.46 -10.33
N PRO A 114 28.77 10.25 -10.78
CA PRO A 114 28.66 10.95 -12.05
C PRO A 114 28.76 10.00 -13.25
N SER A 115 27.86 10.23 -14.22
CA SER A 115 27.91 9.84 -15.64
C SER A 115 28.26 8.37 -15.95
N LEU A 116 27.32 7.47 -15.65
CA LEU A 116 27.26 6.17 -16.29
C LEU A 116 26.63 6.32 -17.68
N ASP A 117 26.97 5.45 -18.62
CA ASP A 117 26.25 5.39 -19.89
C ASP A 117 24.75 5.10 -19.66
N PRO A 118 23.85 5.49 -20.57
CA PRO A 118 22.41 5.38 -20.35
C PRO A 118 21.93 3.95 -20.11
N LEU A 119 22.53 2.96 -20.77
CA LEU A 119 22.20 1.55 -20.57
C LEU A 119 22.61 1.05 -19.18
N THR A 120 23.83 1.37 -18.73
CA THR A 120 24.31 1.01 -17.38
C THR A 120 23.50 1.72 -16.32
N THR A 121 23.13 2.98 -16.56
CA THR A 121 22.25 3.76 -15.70
C THR A 121 20.93 3.02 -15.48
N VAL A 122 20.16 2.73 -16.54
CA VAL A 122 18.88 2.03 -16.40
C VAL A 122 19.06 0.64 -15.77
N SER A 123 20.08 -0.10 -16.17
CA SER A 123 20.37 -1.43 -15.62
C SER A 123 20.64 -1.38 -14.13
N SER A 124 21.43 -0.40 -13.67
CA SER A 124 21.72 -0.19 -12.26
C SER A 124 20.46 0.21 -11.48
N THR A 125 19.60 1.06 -12.05
CA THR A 125 18.32 1.44 -11.44
C THR A 125 17.37 0.25 -11.32
N VAL A 126 17.31 -0.64 -12.33
CA VAL A 126 16.54 -1.89 -12.25
C VAL A 126 17.03 -2.76 -11.10
N VAL A 127 18.35 -2.96 -10.99
CA VAL A 127 18.95 -3.78 -9.91
C VAL A 127 18.66 -3.16 -8.55
N LEU A 128 18.81 -1.84 -8.41
CA LEU A 128 18.48 -1.12 -7.18
C LEU A 128 17.00 -1.29 -6.81
N GLN A 129 16.08 -1.08 -7.75
CA GLN A 129 14.65 -1.18 -7.51
C GLN A 129 14.22 -2.59 -7.08
N LEU A 130 14.78 -3.63 -7.71
CA LEU A 130 14.51 -5.03 -7.34
C LEU A 130 15.12 -5.38 -5.98
N THR A 131 16.29 -4.82 -5.66
CA THR A 131 16.95 -5.00 -4.37
C THR A 131 16.12 -4.35 -3.26
N GLU A 132 15.66 -3.12 -3.48
CA GLU A 132 14.76 -2.41 -2.55
C GLU A 132 13.46 -3.17 -2.35
N LEU A 133 12.82 -3.66 -3.41
CA LEU A 133 11.60 -4.46 -3.29
C LEU A 133 11.85 -5.75 -2.51
N THR A 134 12.95 -6.44 -2.78
CA THR A 134 13.30 -7.69 -2.07
C THR A 134 13.55 -7.45 -0.59
N LEU A 135 14.32 -6.42 -0.26
CA LEU A 135 14.57 -6.01 1.12
C LEU A 135 13.28 -5.53 1.79
N ALA A 136 12.41 -4.86 1.03
CA ALA A 136 11.15 -4.38 1.54
C ALA A 136 10.23 -5.55 1.94
N LEU A 137 10.08 -6.53 1.05
CA LEU A 137 9.32 -7.75 1.32
C LEU A 137 9.92 -8.56 2.48
N ALA A 138 11.25 -8.65 2.57
CA ALA A 138 11.92 -9.32 3.68
C ALA A 138 11.63 -8.62 5.02
N LEU A 139 11.69 -7.28 5.05
CA LEU A 139 11.37 -6.50 6.23
C LEU A 139 9.87 -6.63 6.60
N LEU A 140 8.97 -6.60 5.63
CA LEU A 140 7.54 -6.82 5.85
C LEU A 140 7.25 -8.20 6.44
N GLN A 141 7.93 -9.25 5.95
CA GLN A 141 7.82 -10.61 6.48
C GLN A 141 8.44 -10.75 7.87
N TYR A 142 9.48 -9.97 8.17
CA TYR A 142 10.07 -9.92 9.51
C TYR A 142 9.15 -9.22 10.52
N SER A 143 8.43 -8.18 10.10
CA SER A 143 7.52 -7.41 10.96
C SER A 143 6.11 -8.01 11.08
N THR A 144 5.78 -9.07 10.33
CA THR A 144 4.50 -9.77 10.52
C THR A 144 4.45 -10.50 11.87
N LYS A 145 3.27 -10.54 12.49
CA LYS A 145 2.96 -11.44 13.62
C LYS A 145 3.38 -12.88 13.30
N LYS A 146 3.91 -13.60 14.29
CA LYS A 146 4.55 -14.93 14.13
C LYS A 146 3.72 -15.97 13.36
N ASP A 147 2.39 -15.85 13.39
CA ASP A 147 1.47 -16.82 12.80
C ASP A 147 1.00 -16.43 11.38
N HIS A 148 1.40 -15.26 10.87
CA HIS A 148 0.97 -14.74 9.57
C HIS A 148 2.10 -14.83 8.53
N LYS A 149 1.79 -15.44 7.38
CA LYS A 149 2.69 -15.45 6.21
C LYS A 149 2.35 -14.29 5.29
N LEU A 150 3.34 -13.50 4.88
CA LEU A 150 3.19 -12.35 4.00
C LEU A 150 2.56 -12.75 2.65
N TRP A 151 3.03 -13.87 2.08
CA TRP A 151 2.52 -14.37 0.81
C TRP A 151 1.02 -14.68 0.83
N ALA A 152 0.52 -15.28 1.92
CA ALA A 152 -0.90 -15.59 2.05
C ALA A 152 -1.76 -14.31 2.08
N PHE A 153 -1.25 -13.24 2.70
CA PHE A 153 -1.91 -11.95 2.71
C PHE A 153 -1.98 -11.30 1.32
N PHE A 154 -0.91 -11.36 0.53
CA PHE A 154 -0.91 -10.78 -0.82
C PHE A 154 -1.65 -11.64 -1.86
N GLN A 155 -1.68 -12.97 -1.72
CA GLN A 155 -2.45 -13.83 -2.62
C GLN A 155 -3.93 -13.43 -2.70
N GLY A 156 -4.57 -13.15 -1.55
CA GLY A 156 -5.96 -12.71 -1.50
C GLY A 156 -6.21 -11.34 -2.15
N ARG A 157 -5.15 -10.54 -2.34
CA ARG A 157 -5.20 -9.21 -2.96
C ARG A 157 -4.80 -9.21 -4.43
N LEU A 158 -4.27 -10.30 -4.97
CA LEU A 158 -3.97 -10.42 -6.39
C LEU A 158 -5.14 -11.04 -7.17
N TYR A 159 -5.97 -11.86 -6.51
CA TYR A 159 -7.10 -12.56 -7.12
C TYR A 159 -8.42 -12.16 -6.43
N PRO A 160 -8.97 -10.97 -6.73
CA PRO A 160 -10.19 -10.50 -6.09
C PRO A 160 -11.41 -11.33 -6.49
N GLN A 161 -12.37 -11.42 -5.55
CA GLN A 161 -13.67 -12.07 -5.78
C GLN A 161 -14.65 -11.15 -6.55
N GLN A 162 -14.39 -9.85 -6.62
CA GLN A 162 -15.20 -8.85 -7.32
C GLN A 162 -14.53 -8.30 -8.58
N SER A 163 -15.33 -7.74 -9.50
CA SER A 163 -14.84 -7.12 -10.73
C SER A 163 -14.11 -5.80 -10.45
N TRP A 164 -12.78 -5.84 -10.52
CA TRP A 164 -11.91 -4.68 -10.32
C TRP A 164 -11.81 -3.76 -11.54
N VAL A 165 -12.16 -4.27 -12.73
CA VAL A 165 -12.05 -3.58 -14.02
C VAL A 165 -12.82 -2.25 -14.05
N LYS A 166 -14.03 -2.21 -13.47
CA LYS A 166 -14.86 -0.99 -13.47
C LYS A 166 -14.18 0.16 -12.73
N GLU A 167 -13.68 -0.11 -11.51
CA GLU A 167 -13.01 0.91 -10.71
C GLU A 167 -11.67 1.32 -11.35
N THR A 168 -10.97 0.39 -12.01
CA THR A 168 -9.77 0.69 -12.81
C THR A 168 -10.07 1.64 -13.97
N VAL A 169 -11.09 1.36 -14.78
CA VAL A 169 -11.46 2.21 -15.92
C VAL A 169 -11.89 3.59 -15.44
N LEU A 170 -12.73 3.66 -14.41
CA LEU A 170 -13.17 4.94 -13.85
C LEU A 170 -12.01 5.74 -13.26
N GLY A 171 -11.11 5.06 -12.54
CA GLY A 171 -9.90 5.67 -11.97
C GLY A 171 -8.97 6.21 -13.05
N LEU A 172 -8.76 5.47 -14.14
CA LEU A 172 -7.96 5.91 -15.29
C LEU A 172 -8.56 7.14 -15.98
N ILE A 173 -9.86 7.13 -16.28
CA ILE A 173 -10.53 8.26 -16.92
C ILE A 173 -10.39 9.51 -16.05
N PHE A 174 -10.65 9.37 -14.75
CA PHE A 174 -10.53 10.48 -13.81
C PHE A 174 -9.09 10.99 -13.71
N LEU A 175 -8.11 10.09 -13.58
CA LEU A 175 -6.69 10.44 -13.51
C LEU A 175 -6.26 11.21 -14.77
N MET A 176 -6.55 10.68 -15.95
CA MET A 176 -6.18 11.33 -17.21
C MET A 176 -6.85 12.70 -17.35
N THR A 177 -8.11 12.83 -16.96
CA THR A 177 -8.83 14.11 -16.99
C THR A 177 -8.18 15.15 -16.07
N VAL A 178 -7.85 14.77 -14.83
CA VAL A 178 -7.19 15.68 -13.87
C VAL A 178 -5.81 16.07 -14.37
N VAL A 179 -5.03 15.11 -14.87
CA VAL A 179 -3.69 15.35 -15.40
C VAL A 179 -3.74 16.32 -16.58
N SER A 180 -4.57 16.05 -17.59
CA SER A 180 -4.71 16.94 -18.75
C SER A 180 -5.14 18.35 -18.34
N LEU A 181 -6.08 18.48 -17.40
CA LEU A 181 -6.50 19.79 -16.89
C LEU A 181 -5.34 20.51 -16.20
N THR A 182 -4.59 19.81 -15.35
CA THR A 182 -3.47 20.40 -14.61
C THR A 182 -2.32 20.81 -15.54
N THR A 183 -2.05 20.04 -16.60
CA THR A 183 -1.08 20.40 -17.63
C THR A 183 -1.50 21.66 -18.39
N VAL A 184 -2.77 21.76 -18.80
CA VAL A 184 -3.29 22.98 -19.47
C VAL A 184 -3.19 24.20 -18.56
N VAL A 185 -3.53 24.05 -17.27
CA VAL A 185 -3.44 25.15 -16.31
C VAL A 185 -1.97 25.56 -16.09
N ALA A 186 -1.07 24.60 -15.92
CA ALA A 186 0.36 24.85 -15.75
C ALA A 186 0.95 25.58 -16.96
N ASP A 187 0.62 25.15 -18.18
CA ASP A 187 1.03 25.79 -19.42
C ASP A 187 0.63 27.27 -19.46
N ARG A 188 -0.63 27.56 -19.11
CA ARG A 188 -1.20 28.90 -19.19
C ARG A 188 -0.70 29.86 -18.11
N LEU A 189 -0.34 29.35 -16.94
CA LEU A 189 0.04 30.16 -15.79
C LEU A 189 1.54 30.35 -15.63
N ILE A 190 2.32 29.31 -15.94
CA ILE A 190 3.75 29.23 -15.59
C ILE A 190 4.63 29.28 -16.86
N GLY A 191 4.08 28.88 -18.01
CA GLY A 191 4.87 28.62 -19.22
C GLY A 191 5.68 27.34 -19.01
N LEU A 192 5.26 26.23 -19.63
CA LEU A 192 5.91 24.94 -19.43
C LEU A 192 7.34 24.96 -20.00
N GLU A 193 8.33 25.09 -19.13
CA GLU A 193 9.69 24.65 -19.43
C GLU A 193 9.71 23.11 -19.38
N ASP A 194 10.41 22.48 -20.33
CA ASP A 194 10.44 21.04 -20.58
C ASP A 194 10.47 20.22 -19.28
N THR A 195 9.30 19.67 -18.89
CA THR A 195 9.05 19.17 -17.54
C THR A 195 9.54 17.73 -17.30
N TYR A 196 10.14 17.11 -18.33
CA TYR A 196 10.65 15.75 -18.22
C TYR A 196 12.08 15.75 -17.71
N ASP A 197 12.42 14.74 -16.90
CA ASP A 197 13.77 14.56 -16.40
C ASP A 197 14.76 14.48 -17.60
N PRO A 198 15.79 15.34 -17.67
CA PRO A 198 16.78 15.31 -18.75
C PRO A 198 17.46 13.95 -18.89
N MET A 199 17.66 13.23 -17.77
CA MET A 199 18.22 11.88 -17.74
C MET A 199 17.28 10.87 -18.43
N LEU A 200 15.97 11.00 -18.21
CA LEU A 200 14.98 10.17 -18.87
C LEU A 200 15.00 10.38 -20.39
N ARG A 201 15.13 11.64 -20.85
CA ARG A 201 15.24 11.96 -22.28
C ARG A 201 16.50 11.34 -22.90
N GLU A 202 17.64 11.46 -22.22
CA GLU A 202 18.90 10.88 -22.69
C GLU A 202 18.80 9.36 -22.85
N ILE A 203 18.22 8.67 -21.86
CA ILE A 203 18.01 7.22 -21.89
C ILE A 203 17.12 6.78 -23.06
N LEU A 204 16.03 7.53 -23.32
CA LEU A 204 15.07 7.22 -24.36
C LEU A 204 15.64 7.41 -25.78
N SER A 205 16.61 8.31 -25.94
CA SER A 205 17.26 8.60 -27.22
C SER A 205 18.55 7.80 -27.48
N ASP A 206 19.07 7.07 -26.49
CA ASP A 206 20.33 6.32 -26.60
C ASP A 206 20.25 5.07 -27.52
N SER A 207 19.52 4.04 -27.09
CA SER A 207 19.45 2.77 -27.82
C SER A 207 18.09 2.08 -27.66
N PRO A 208 17.68 1.21 -28.61
CA PRO A 208 16.43 0.46 -28.47
C PRO A 208 16.35 -0.38 -27.20
N THR A 209 17.51 -0.89 -26.75
CA THR A 209 17.64 -1.70 -25.53
C THR A 209 17.48 -0.85 -24.27
N SER A 210 18.18 0.28 -24.16
CA SER A 210 18.05 1.20 -23.00
C SER A 210 16.61 1.70 -22.88
N ARG A 211 15.98 2.06 -24.01
CA ARG A 211 14.59 2.50 -24.08
C ARG A 211 13.62 1.43 -23.62
N LEU A 212 13.72 0.20 -24.15
CA LEU A 212 12.82 -0.89 -23.77
C LEU A 212 12.95 -1.23 -22.28
N LEU A 213 14.19 -1.26 -21.77
CA LEU A 213 14.47 -1.53 -20.36
C LEU A 213 13.92 -0.40 -19.46
N CYS A 214 14.04 0.86 -19.89
CA CYS A 214 13.50 2.01 -19.19
C CYS A 214 11.97 1.96 -19.11
N ILE A 215 11.29 1.68 -20.23
CA ILE A 215 9.83 1.51 -20.26
C ILE A 215 9.41 0.36 -19.33
N PHE A 216 10.12 -0.76 -19.36
CA PHE A 216 9.82 -1.90 -18.48
C PHE A 216 10.00 -1.56 -16.99
N LEU A 217 11.09 -0.85 -16.65
CA LEU A 217 11.34 -0.35 -15.30
C LEU A 217 10.19 0.53 -14.82
N TYR A 218 9.84 1.58 -15.56
CA TYR A 218 8.87 2.59 -15.13
C TYR A 218 7.41 2.12 -15.23
N CYS A 219 7.08 1.22 -16.16
CA CYS A 219 5.70 0.76 -16.36
C CYS A 219 5.39 -0.52 -15.58
N VAL A 220 6.40 -1.29 -15.15
CA VAL A 220 6.19 -2.60 -14.50
C VAL A 220 6.88 -2.67 -13.15
N ILE A 221 8.21 -2.54 -13.11
CA ILE A 221 8.99 -2.82 -11.89
C ILE A 221 8.70 -1.78 -10.80
N ALA A 222 8.78 -0.49 -11.14
CA ALA A 222 8.53 0.59 -10.18
C ALA A 222 7.07 0.59 -9.67
N PRO A 223 6.04 0.55 -10.54
CA PRO A 223 4.65 0.43 -10.07
C PRO A 223 4.41 -0.81 -9.21
N LEU A 224 5.00 -1.97 -9.55
CA LEU A 224 4.86 -3.18 -8.73
C LEU A 224 5.44 -2.96 -7.32
N SER A 225 6.63 -2.39 -7.23
CA SER A 225 7.29 -2.09 -5.96
C SER A 225 6.47 -1.11 -5.12
N GLU A 226 6.12 0.03 -5.72
CA GLU A 226 5.43 1.12 -5.06
C GLU A 226 4.02 0.72 -4.62
N GLU A 227 3.22 0.09 -5.48
CA GLU A 227 1.87 -0.34 -5.10
C GLU A 227 1.89 -1.38 -3.99
N THR A 228 2.89 -2.27 -3.97
CA THR A 228 3.07 -3.25 -2.90
C THR A 228 3.34 -2.57 -1.56
N ILE A 229 4.24 -1.58 -1.52
CA ILE A 229 4.63 -0.88 -0.30
C ILE A 229 3.54 0.09 0.16
N TYR A 230 3.06 0.95 -0.74
CA TYR A 230 2.16 2.05 -0.38
C TYR A 230 0.70 1.58 -0.22
N ARG A 231 0.20 0.68 -1.07
CA ARG A 231 -1.20 0.23 -1.02
C ARG A 231 -1.31 -1.06 -0.23
N GLY A 232 -0.50 -2.04 -0.62
CA GLY A 232 -0.45 -3.36 0.00
C GLY A 232 -0.12 -3.32 1.49
N PHE A 233 0.89 -2.54 1.86
CA PHE A 233 1.30 -2.36 3.24
C PHE A 233 0.78 -1.07 3.88
N LEU A 234 1.29 0.11 3.50
CA LEU A 234 1.10 1.35 4.27
C LEU A 234 -0.38 1.74 4.39
N LEU A 235 -1.09 1.89 3.27
CA LEU A 235 -2.51 2.23 3.26
C LEU A 235 -3.34 1.21 4.06
N THR A 236 -3.08 -0.08 3.84
CA THR A 236 -3.77 -1.15 4.57
C THR A 236 -3.52 -1.04 6.07
N ALA A 237 -2.27 -0.82 6.48
CA ALA A 237 -1.89 -0.70 7.86
C ALA A 237 -2.48 0.56 8.53
N LEU A 238 -2.48 1.71 7.83
CA LEU A 238 -3.09 2.94 8.32
C LEU A 238 -4.61 2.76 8.46
N SER A 239 -5.27 2.10 7.51
CA SER A 239 -6.72 1.88 7.53
C SER A 239 -7.21 1.04 8.72
N SER A 240 -6.32 0.30 9.41
CA SER A 240 -6.69 -0.42 10.63
C SER A 240 -6.74 0.48 11.88
N SER A 241 -6.23 1.71 11.80
CA SER A 241 -6.08 2.62 12.94
C SER A 241 -6.73 3.99 12.73
N MET A 242 -7.10 4.34 11.49
CA MET A 242 -7.80 5.57 11.14
C MET A 242 -8.85 5.31 10.04
N LYS A 243 -9.68 6.32 9.74
CA LYS A 243 -10.68 6.22 8.66
C LYS A 243 -9.97 5.98 7.32
N TRP A 244 -10.54 5.12 6.48
CA TRP A 244 -9.92 4.75 5.19
C TRP A 244 -9.60 5.96 4.31
N LYS A 245 -10.44 7.01 4.31
CA LYS A 245 -10.20 8.25 3.55
C LYS A 245 -8.94 8.96 4.02
N ASP A 246 -8.76 9.07 5.32
CA ASP A 246 -7.59 9.69 5.94
C ASP A 246 -6.34 8.84 5.65
N ALA A 247 -6.46 7.51 5.71
CA ALA A 247 -5.40 6.59 5.34
C ALA A 247 -4.98 6.74 3.86
N VAL A 248 -5.93 6.91 2.93
CA VAL A 248 -5.65 7.21 1.52
C VAL A 248 -4.88 8.52 1.39
N ILE A 249 -5.33 9.60 2.05
CA ILE A 249 -4.67 10.90 1.98
C ILE A 249 -3.24 10.81 2.53
N VAL A 250 -3.06 10.22 3.71
CA VAL A 250 -1.74 10.13 4.37
C VAL A 250 -0.78 9.25 3.56
N SER A 251 -1.22 8.08 3.09
CA SER A 251 -0.38 7.22 2.25
C SER A 251 0.01 7.88 0.92
N SER A 252 -0.92 8.62 0.29
CA SER A 252 -0.67 9.37 -0.95
C SER A 252 0.31 10.53 -0.75
N LEU A 253 0.24 11.20 0.40
CA LEU A 253 1.19 12.24 0.75
C LEU A 253 2.59 11.67 0.99
N MET A 254 2.69 10.55 1.70
CA MET A 254 3.96 9.84 1.89
C MET A 254 4.56 9.37 0.57
N PHE A 255 3.74 8.85 -0.34
CA PHE A 255 4.13 8.48 -1.69
C PHE A 255 4.72 9.68 -2.46
N SER A 256 4.01 10.81 -2.48
CA SER A 256 4.47 12.04 -3.14
C SER A 256 5.79 12.56 -2.56
N ILE A 257 5.91 12.63 -1.23
CA ILE A 257 7.12 13.13 -0.55
C ILE A 257 8.34 12.25 -0.83
N ALA A 258 8.17 10.93 -0.91
CA ALA A 258 9.26 9.99 -1.14
C ALA A 258 9.93 10.14 -2.51
N HIS A 259 9.27 10.79 -3.48
CA HIS A 259 9.84 11.04 -4.81
C HIS A 259 10.74 12.28 -4.87
N PHE A 260 10.80 13.09 -3.80
CA PHE A 260 11.66 14.28 -3.70
C PHE A 260 11.54 15.32 -4.84
N SER A 261 10.49 15.24 -5.67
CA SER A 261 10.28 16.13 -6.82
C SER A 261 9.19 17.16 -6.51
N ILE A 262 9.59 18.41 -6.29
CA ILE A 262 8.64 19.51 -6.02
C ILE A 262 7.70 19.73 -7.22
N ASN A 263 8.25 19.68 -8.43
CA ASN A 263 7.50 19.93 -9.67
C ASN A 263 6.41 18.87 -9.90
N SER A 264 6.69 17.61 -9.56
CA SER A 264 5.76 16.50 -9.76
C SER A 264 4.94 16.15 -8.51
N SER A 265 5.21 16.77 -7.36
CA SER A 265 4.60 16.42 -6.06
C SER A 265 3.08 16.40 -6.11
N PHE A 266 2.45 17.41 -6.73
CA PHE A 266 1.00 17.48 -6.83
C PHE A 266 0.43 16.32 -7.67
N GLN A 267 1.04 16.03 -8.81
CA GLN A 267 0.61 14.98 -9.72
C GLN A 267 0.81 13.60 -9.09
N LEU A 268 1.94 13.38 -8.42
CA LEU A 268 2.22 12.16 -7.63
C LEU A 268 1.21 11.97 -6.50
N PHE A 269 0.81 13.05 -5.82
CA PHE A 269 -0.23 12.98 -4.79
C PHE A 269 -1.60 12.58 -5.38
N VAL A 270 -1.97 13.12 -6.56
CA VAL A 270 -3.21 12.76 -7.26
C VAL A 270 -3.23 11.30 -7.68
N ILE A 271 -2.16 10.81 -8.32
CA ILE A 271 -2.00 9.38 -8.67
C ILE A 271 -2.09 8.55 -7.39
N GLY A 272 -1.35 8.98 -6.35
CA GLY A 272 -1.47 8.60 -4.95
C GLY A 272 -2.89 8.22 -4.54
N CYS A 273 -3.75 9.24 -4.57
CA CYS A 273 -5.12 9.18 -4.10
C CYS A 273 -5.98 8.26 -4.96
N ILE A 274 -5.81 8.30 -6.29
CA ILE A 274 -6.65 7.53 -7.23
C ILE A 274 -6.35 6.04 -7.12
N THR A 275 -5.08 5.64 -7.10
CA THR A 275 -4.70 4.24 -6.94
C THR A 275 -5.01 3.74 -5.52
N GLY A 276 -4.87 4.59 -4.50
CA GLY A 276 -5.31 4.29 -3.13
C GLY A 276 -6.83 4.09 -3.00
N LEU A 277 -7.63 4.91 -3.68
CA LEU A 277 -9.09 4.75 -3.73
C LEU A 277 -9.48 3.48 -4.47
N ALA A 278 -8.88 3.21 -5.64
CA ALA A 278 -9.14 2.00 -6.41
C ALA A 278 -8.80 0.74 -5.60
N TYR A 279 -7.68 0.75 -4.89
CA TYR A 279 -7.31 -0.34 -3.99
C TYR A 279 -8.28 -0.50 -2.82
N SER A 280 -8.69 0.60 -2.17
CA SER A 280 -9.63 0.57 -1.05
C SER A 280 -11.00 0.03 -1.46
N ARG A 281 -11.45 0.36 -2.68
CA ARG A 281 -12.73 -0.11 -3.26
C ARG A 281 -12.71 -1.56 -3.69
N THR A 282 -11.60 -2.03 -4.26
CA THR A 282 -11.52 -3.34 -4.90
C THR A 282 -10.86 -4.41 -4.03
N GLY A 283 -10.09 -4.01 -3.02
CA GLY A 283 -9.27 -4.89 -2.19
C GLY A 283 -8.09 -5.53 -2.95
N THR A 284 -7.88 -5.18 -4.23
CA THR A 284 -6.83 -5.79 -5.06
C THR A 284 -5.77 -4.81 -5.53
N LEU A 285 -4.53 -5.27 -5.52
CA LEU A 285 -3.40 -4.54 -6.11
C LEU A 285 -3.45 -4.51 -7.64
N ALA A 286 -4.16 -5.45 -8.28
CA ALA A 286 -4.27 -5.47 -9.74
C ALA A 286 -4.88 -4.17 -10.28
N ALA A 287 -5.89 -3.64 -9.59
CA ALA A 287 -6.52 -2.38 -9.98
C ALA A 287 -5.56 -1.20 -9.91
N SER A 288 -4.88 -1.05 -8.78
CA SER A 288 -3.99 0.08 -8.51
C SER A 288 -2.74 0.01 -9.37
N LEU A 289 -2.14 -1.18 -9.51
CA LEU A 289 -1.02 -1.46 -10.42
C LEU A 289 -1.37 -1.13 -11.86
N THR A 290 -2.53 -1.58 -12.36
CA THR A 290 -2.93 -1.32 -13.75
C THR A 290 -3.11 0.18 -14.02
N ILE A 291 -3.75 0.91 -13.10
CA ILE A 291 -3.91 2.37 -13.24
C ILE A 291 -2.53 3.05 -13.31
N HIS A 292 -1.64 2.70 -12.39
CA HIS A 292 -0.31 3.29 -12.28
C HIS A 292 0.55 2.98 -13.51
N SER A 293 0.63 1.71 -13.90
CA SER A 293 1.38 1.26 -15.09
C SER A 293 0.90 1.94 -16.37
N LEU A 294 -0.41 2.05 -16.59
CA LEU A 294 -0.96 2.68 -17.79
C LEU A 294 -0.75 4.19 -17.78
N TYR A 295 -0.80 4.82 -16.60
CA TYR A 295 -0.46 6.22 -16.46
C TYR A 295 1.02 6.49 -16.83
N ASN A 296 1.95 5.68 -16.32
CA ASN A 296 3.37 5.80 -16.67
C ASN A 296 3.61 5.52 -18.17
N ALA A 297 2.93 4.51 -18.74
CA ALA A 297 3.00 4.25 -20.18
C ALA A 297 2.49 5.44 -21.02
N ALA A 298 1.42 6.11 -20.58
CA ALA A 298 0.92 7.30 -21.25
C ALA A 298 1.94 8.45 -21.22
N ILE A 299 2.75 8.59 -20.16
CA ILE A 299 3.84 9.58 -20.13
C ILE A 299 4.84 9.32 -21.26
N PHE A 300 5.30 8.07 -21.45
CA PHE A 300 6.22 7.73 -22.53
C PHE A 300 5.63 8.01 -23.92
N LEU A 301 4.35 7.68 -24.14
CA LEU A 301 3.67 8.00 -25.40
C LEU A 301 3.61 9.50 -25.66
N ASN A 302 3.39 10.31 -24.62
CA ASN A 302 3.41 11.77 -24.75
C ASN A 302 4.81 12.28 -25.12
N ILE A 303 5.87 11.76 -24.48
CA ILE A 303 7.27 12.14 -24.76
C ILE A 303 7.65 11.82 -26.23
N GLU A 304 7.21 10.68 -26.75
CA GLU A 304 7.45 10.31 -28.16
C GLU A 304 6.66 11.20 -29.13
N SER A 305 5.41 11.54 -28.79
CA SER A 305 4.51 12.34 -29.65
C SER A 305 4.90 13.81 -29.77
N THR A 306 5.57 14.39 -28.78
CA THR A 306 6.01 15.80 -28.80
C THR A 306 7.28 16.02 -29.62
N GLY A 307 7.79 14.99 -30.31
CA GLY A 307 8.88 15.12 -31.28
C GLY A 307 10.29 15.00 -30.69
N VAL A 308 10.42 14.84 -29.37
CA VAL A 308 11.73 14.71 -28.70
C VAL A 308 12.56 13.52 -29.21
N ILE A 309 11.89 12.49 -29.74
CA ILE A 309 12.54 11.30 -30.32
C ILE A 309 12.61 11.37 -31.86
N ASN A 310 11.74 12.13 -32.52
CA ASN A 310 11.69 12.22 -33.99
C ASN A 310 12.79 13.11 -34.58
N ASP A 311 13.44 13.94 -33.77
CA ASP A 311 14.58 14.76 -34.20
C ASP A 311 15.93 14.01 -34.15
N CYS A 312 15.95 12.72 -33.78
CA CYS A 312 17.15 11.90 -33.67
C CYS A 312 17.36 10.87 -34.79
N PHE A 313 16.53 10.88 -35.84
CA PHE A 313 16.69 10.00 -37.03
C PHE A 313 16.77 10.78 -38.34
#